data_AF-A0A838E9Q8-F1
#
_entry.id   AF-A0A838E9Q8-F1
#
_cell.length_a   1.000
_cell.length_b   1.000
_cell.length_c   1.000
_cell.angle_alpha   90.00
_cell.angle_beta   90.00
_cell.angle_gamma   90.00
#
_symmetry.space_group_name_H-M   'P 1'
#
loop_
_entity.id
_entity.type
_entity.pdbx_description
1 polymer ?
#
loop_
_entity_poly.entity_id
_entity_poly.type
_entity_poly.pdbx_seq_one_letter_code
_entity_poly.pdbx_strand_id
1 'polypeptide(L)'
;MMARGGATAGDWPGRGSPWEFDPGPARNRGWGRLFSETPNYRGLGVAITGREVFRWHFGPMFYRGRLTDRGVKVLIIGQEGAQDESLASRSFVGGTGARMQHLLAHLGITRSYLFLNTFVYPIFGQYSQGLRALAQDPASPIVRHRHRILDYALARNDVHLVIAVGTAAKESVVTWVRSHGGGCAGDAGDVAGCDAAVLGPRVRLVGVLHPGGAQGGDADPVVVDFRRAARQIEEWADADPGWLAVDPDGERGAAGEYAYRSAPIPFRDLPYAVSWRLGRGATSSNRADEQRGIQLFGAGGHYNGRGDALTYPTTAAGTEEGYAVERGELPYEPSRRPWGDFDRGPPGGFARLLQGGVTGLEWPDFTSSLPGDGSFGLAPLHRGRFDNVKALVWADQESHDDVFCCRALCGDAGQHLQGVLEAMGVARDYLIVRVLPADTMGQTWPKVRRLVDHPQTRALHAELLARLRARNPGLGVVVAVGPQARRLVGGLPTAPLPVVELRAWRRAGARADWRRALERLRGLSYTTDSEPTFVWDGRRRQIPRFDLPYGSVRWRGTSGDRAVRPVQDGDSSPHYLKLFMPRWAWLLGPEPLSASERSAVVELG
;
A
#
# COMPACT_ATOMS: atom_id res chain seq x y z
N MET A 1 -13.76 28.99 -8.37
CA MET A 1 -15.07 28.41 -8.77
C MET A 1 -15.18 27.03 -8.16
N MET A 2 -16.11 26.88 -7.20
CA MET A 2 -16.61 25.67 -6.52
C MET A 2 -15.62 24.74 -5.77
N ALA A 3 -15.37 25.07 -4.50
CA ALA A 3 -15.10 24.09 -3.45
C ALA A 3 -16.43 23.71 -2.78
N ARG A 4 -17.18 22.80 -3.41
CA ARG A 4 -18.34 22.09 -2.83
C ARG A 4 -18.27 20.66 -3.33
N GLY A 5 -18.19 19.70 -2.41
CA GLY A 5 -18.13 18.27 -2.70
C GLY A 5 -16.91 17.64 -2.03
N GLY A 6 -17.12 16.92 -0.93
CA GLY A 6 -16.08 16.01 -0.47
C GLY A 6 -15.87 14.93 -1.52
N ALA A 7 -14.62 14.51 -1.67
CA ALA A 7 -14.20 13.57 -2.71
C ALA A 7 -15.17 12.39 -2.81
N THR A 8 -16.05 12.35 -3.81
CA THR A 8 -16.79 11.14 -4.17
C THR A 8 -15.91 10.28 -5.07
N ALA A 9 -16.26 9.01 -5.26
CA ALA A 9 -15.60 8.18 -6.27
C ALA A 9 -15.64 8.83 -7.68
N GLY A 10 -16.58 9.74 -7.93
CA GLY A 10 -16.69 10.53 -9.17
C GLY A 10 -15.65 11.64 -9.33
N ASP A 11 -14.94 12.03 -8.27
CA ASP A 11 -14.05 13.21 -8.30
C ASP A 11 -12.67 12.90 -8.92
N TRP A 12 -12.43 11.64 -9.29
CA TRP A 12 -11.22 11.19 -9.96
C TRP A 12 -11.58 10.32 -11.18
N PRO A 13 -12.08 10.92 -12.27
CA PRO A 13 -12.42 10.18 -13.49
C PRO A 13 -11.24 9.33 -13.95
N GLY A 14 -11.52 8.08 -14.34
CA GLY A 14 -10.51 7.11 -14.79
C GLY A 14 -9.87 6.25 -13.70
N ARG A 15 -10.22 6.44 -12.41
CA ARG A 15 -9.64 5.64 -11.32
C ARG A 15 -10.31 4.28 -11.07
N GLY A 16 -11.46 4.02 -11.69
CA GLY A 16 -12.30 2.86 -11.40
C GLY A 16 -13.02 2.98 -10.05
N SER A 17 -13.67 1.90 -9.61
CA SER A 17 -14.41 1.91 -8.35
C SER A 17 -13.50 1.68 -7.13
N PRO A 18 -13.77 2.29 -5.97
CA PRO A 18 -12.94 2.15 -4.77
C PRO A 18 -12.97 0.75 -4.13
N TRP A 19 -13.87 -0.13 -4.58
CA TRP A 19 -13.90 -1.55 -4.23
C TRP A 19 -13.12 -2.44 -5.19
N GLU A 20 -12.55 -1.89 -6.26
CA GLU A 20 -11.48 -2.55 -7.00
C GLU A 20 -10.16 -2.34 -6.26
N PHE A 21 -9.34 -3.36 -6.15
CA PHE A 21 -8.06 -3.26 -5.46
C PHE A 21 -7.09 -4.35 -5.91
N ASP A 22 -5.81 -4.16 -5.59
CA ASP A 22 -4.79 -5.18 -5.72
C ASP A 22 -4.72 -6.05 -4.46
N PRO A 23 -5.04 -7.36 -4.55
CA PRO A 23 -4.99 -8.28 -3.40
C PRO A 23 -3.58 -8.70 -2.99
N GLY A 24 -2.54 -8.22 -3.67
CA GLY A 24 -1.17 -8.70 -3.47
C GLY A 24 -0.84 -9.93 -4.33
N PRO A 25 0.40 -10.44 -4.24
CA PRO A 25 0.84 -11.66 -4.92
C PRO A 25 -0.09 -12.85 -4.64
N ALA A 26 -0.42 -13.65 -5.63
CA ALA A 26 -1.19 -14.87 -5.37
C ALA A 26 -0.31 -15.94 -4.67
N ARG A 27 -0.84 -16.60 -3.64
CA ARG A 27 -0.11 -17.61 -2.84
C ARG A 27 0.39 -18.81 -3.63
N ASN A 28 -0.30 -19.18 -4.70
CA ASN A 28 0.07 -20.29 -5.59
C ASN A 28 1.06 -19.86 -6.69
N ARG A 29 1.70 -18.70 -6.56
CA ARG A 29 2.60 -18.11 -7.55
C ARG A 29 3.94 -17.75 -6.90
N GLY A 30 4.99 -17.66 -7.73
CA GLY A 30 6.36 -17.42 -7.28
C GLY A 30 6.64 -15.99 -6.82
N TRP A 31 5.76 -15.02 -7.14
CA TRP A 31 5.97 -13.60 -6.86
C TRP A 31 6.30 -13.30 -5.39
N GLY A 32 5.45 -13.75 -4.45
CA GLY A 32 5.65 -13.47 -3.03
C GLY A 32 6.98 -14.03 -2.51
N ARG A 33 7.32 -15.26 -2.89
CA ARG A 33 8.62 -15.88 -2.59
C ARG A 33 9.76 -15.05 -3.19
N LEU A 34 9.69 -14.72 -4.47
CA LEU A 34 10.76 -14.01 -5.15
C LEU A 34 11.01 -12.62 -4.54
N PHE A 35 9.94 -11.90 -4.18
CA PHE A 35 10.06 -10.63 -3.48
C PHE A 35 10.65 -10.79 -2.06
N SER A 36 10.33 -11.89 -1.36
CA SER A 36 10.92 -12.17 -0.03
C SER A 36 12.42 -12.45 -0.04
N GLU A 37 12.98 -12.80 -1.20
CA GLU A 37 14.42 -13.06 -1.39
C GLU A 37 15.22 -11.76 -1.66
N THR A 38 14.78 -10.64 -1.06
CA THR A 38 15.42 -9.32 -1.20
C THR A 38 16.84 -9.35 -0.61
N PRO A 39 17.87 -8.99 -1.40
CA PRO A 39 19.25 -8.87 -0.90
C PRO A 39 19.40 -7.84 0.22
N ASN A 40 20.52 -7.87 0.93
CA ASN A 40 20.85 -6.88 1.96
C ASN A 40 21.28 -5.54 1.33
N TYR A 41 20.31 -4.80 0.77
CA TYR A 41 20.54 -3.50 0.13
C TYR A 41 21.33 -2.53 1.01
N ARG A 42 21.04 -2.46 2.32
CA ARG A 42 21.72 -1.54 3.24
C ARG A 42 23.19 -1.92 3.40
N GLY A 43 23.47 -3.19 3.72
CA GLY A 43 24.83 -3.69 3.88
C GLY A 43 25.64 -3.57 2.59
N LEU A 44 25.05 -3.92 1.44
CA LEU A 44 25.70 -3.82 0.12
C LEU A 44 26.00 -2.36 -0.23
N GLY A 45 25.06 -1.46 0.03
CA GLY A 45 25.24 -0.02 -0.13
C GLY A 45 26.43 0.51 0.66
N VAL A 46 26.50 0.20 1.95
CA VAL A 46 27.60 0.61 2.83
C VAL A 46 28.93 0.00 2.38
N ALA A 47 28.95 -1.29 2.02
CA ALA A 47 30.18 -1.97 1.63
C ALA A 47 30.81 -1.41 0.35
N ILE A 48 30.00 -1.01 -0.64
CA ILE A 48 30.49 -0.47 -1.91
C ILE A 48 30.72 1.04 -1.86
N THR A 49 29.90 1.80 -1.14
CA THR A 49 29.92 3.27 -1.19
C THR A 49 30.44 3.94 0.07
N GLY A 50 30.73 3.17 1.13
CA GLY A 50 31.15 3.68 2.43
C GLY A 50 30.03 4.31 3.27
N ARG A 51 28.79 4.38 2.77
CA ARG A 51 27.65 5.02 3.47
C ARG A 51 26.30 4.39 3.12
N GLU A 52 25.27 4.73 3.88
CA GLU A 52 23.90 4.35 3.53
C GLU A 52 23.41 5.17 2.34
N VAL A 53 23.03 4.46 1.27
CA VAL A 53 22.57 5.06 0.00
C VAL A 53 21.11 4.76 -0.31
N PHE A 54 20.43 3.93 0.50
CA PHE A 54 19.02 3.56 0.33
C PHE A 54 18.15 4.07 1.49
N ARG A 55 16.94 4.53 1.19
CA ARG A 55 15.92 4.98 2.17
C ARG A 55 15.03 3.82 2.59
N TRP A 56 15.58 2.92 3.40
CA TRP A 56 14.98 1.66 3.84
C TRP A 56 13.81 1.76 4.84
N HIS A 57 13.68 2.90 5.53
CA HIS A 57 12.75 3.16 6.64
C HIS A 57 11.31 2.65 6.47
N PHE A 58 10.78 2.70 5.25
CA PHE A 58 9.41 2.31 4.90
C PHE A 58 9.34 1.11 3.95
N GLY A 59 10.43 0.35 3.86
CA GLY A 59 10.50 -0.91 3.15
C GLY A 59 10.67 -0.79 1.63
N PRO A 60 10.78 -1.95 0.97
CA PRO A 60 10.88 -2.07 -0.47
C PRO A 60 9.51 -1.92 -1.16
N MET A 61 9.51 -1.37 -2.37
CA MET A 61 8.37 -1.29 -3.27
C MET A 61 8.66 -2.12 -4.52
N PHE A 62 8.07 -3.30 -4.56
CA PHE A 62 8.39 -4.30 -5.57
C PHE A 62 7.71 -4.04 -6.92
N TYR A 63 6.41 -3.72 -6.90
CA TYR A 63 5.62 -3.66 -8.12
C TYR A 63 4.40 -2.72 -8.04
N ARG A 64 3.78 -2.47 -9.19
CA ARG A 64 2.40 -1.99 -9.35
C ARG A 64 1.80 -2.56 -10.64
N GLY A 65 0.53 -2.96 -10.63
CA GLY A 65 -0.13 -3.56 -11.80
C GLY A 65 -0.37 -5.07 -11.64
N ARG A 66 -0.40 -5.81 -12.74
CA ARG A 66 -0.85 -7.21 -12.75
C ARG A 66 0.27 -8.18 -12.38
N LEU A 67 -0.04 -9.11 -11.49
CA LEU A 67 0.80 -10.26 -11.14
C LEU A 67 0.18 -11.60 -11.59
N THR A 68 -0.91 -11.56 -12.35
CA THR A 68 -1.59 -12.73 -12.90
C THR A 68 -0.92 -13.19 -14.19
N ASP A 69 -0.97 -14.50 -14.46
CA ASP A 69 -0.51 -15.08 -15.72
C ASP A 69 -1.23 -14.44 -16.91
N ARG A 70 -0.48 -14.15 -17.99
CA ARG A 70 -0.99 -13.50 -19.22
C ARG A 70 -1.71 -12.17 -18.96
N GLY A 71 -1.45 -11.55 -17.81
CA GLY A 71 -2.05 -10.27 -17.42
C GLY A 71 -1.24 -9.05 -17.85
N VAL A 72 -0.04 -9.24 -18.41
CA VAL A 72 0.89 -8.16 -18.74
C VAL A 72 1.22 -8.19 -20.22
N LYS A 73 0.94 -7.09 -20.92
CA LYS A 73 1.41 -6.80 -22.29
C LYS A 73 2.54 -5.78 -22.30
N VAL A 74 2.50 -4.84 -21.35
CA VAL A 74 3.51 -3.78 -21.21
C VAL A 74 4.23 -3.89 -19.87
N LEU A 75 5.55 -4.05 -19.92
CA LEU A 75 6.41 -4.01 -18.75
C LEU A 75 7.04 -2.62 -18.64
N ILE A 76 6.96 -1.99 -17.47
CA ILE A 76 7.55 -0.68 -17.22
C ILE A 76 8.62 -0.85 -16.16
N ILE A 77 9.82 -0.35 -16.43
CA ILE A 77 10.95 -0.40 -15.51
C ILE A 77 11.33 1.03 -15.14
N GLY A 78 11.24 1.35 -13.86
CA GLY A 78 11.66 2.63 -13.29
C GLY A 78 13.01 2.57 -12.59
N GLN A 79 13.41 3.71 -12.04
CA GLN A 79 14.61 3.82 -11.22
C GLN A 79 14.34 3.28 -9.80
N GLU A 80 13.50 3.99 -9.05
CA GLU A 80 13.04 3.65 -7.70
C GLU A 80 11.71 4.36 -7.42
N GLY A 81 11.06 4.02 -6.30
CA GLY A 81 9.92 4.79 -5.81
C GLY A 81 10.34 5.93 -4.87
N ALA A 82 9.37 6.72 -4.42
CA ALA A 82 9.53 7.82 -3.49
C ALA A 82 8.58 7.65 -2.28
N GLN A 83 8.15 8.75 -1.67
CA GLN A 83 7.33 8.72 -0.46
C GLN A 83 5.89 8.24 -0.66
N ASP A 84 5.25 8.53 -1.79
CA ASP A 84 3.88 8.05 -2.06
C ASP A 84 3.89 6.52 -2.25
N GLU A 85 4.90 6.00 -2.95
CA GLU A 85 5.17 4.57 -3.12
C GLU A 85 5.45 3.89 -1.77
N SER A 86 6.18 4.56 -0.88
CA SER A 86 6.49 4.06 0.47
C SER A 86 5.22 3.91 1.33
N LEU A 87 4.25 4.82 1.19
CA LEU A 87 2.98 4.73 1.91
C LEU A 87 2.06 3.67 1.28
N ALA A 88 1.94 3.66 -0.05
CA ALA A 88 1.08 2.73 -0.79
C ALA A 88 1.65 1.30 -0.86
N SER A 89 2.95 1.12 -0.59
CA SER A 89 3.69 -0.14 -0.78
C SER A 89 3.59 -0.68 -2.21
N ARG A 90 3.53 0.22 -3.20
CA ARG A 90 3.45 -0.05 -4.64
C ARG A 90 4.34 0.93 -5.39
N SER A 91 4.96 0.48 -6.47
CA SER A 91 5.85 1.32 -7.30
C SER A 91 5.03 2.33 -8.13
N PHE A 92 5.63 3.44 -8.56
CA PHE A 92 4.99 4.42 -9.46
C PHE A 92 3.60 4.91 -8.98
N VAL A 93 3.48 5.38 -7.74
CA VAL A 93 2.21 5.91 -7.21
C VAL A 93 2.19 7.45 -7.29
N GLY A 94 3.35 8.10 -7.25
CA GLY A 94 3.49 9.55 -7.32
C GLY A 94 3.41 10.11 -8.74
N GLY A 95 3.97 11.31 -8.92
CA GLY A 95 3.91 12.08 -10.16
C GLY A 95 4.41 11.33 -11.41
N THR A 96 5.56 10.65 -11.33
CA THR A 96 6.08 9.83 -12.44
C THR A 96 5.08 8.74 -12.83
N GLY A 97 4.49 8.05 -11.86
CA GLY A 97 3.47 7.04 -12.09
C GLY A 97 2.23 7.56 -12.80
N ALA A 98 1.82 8.78 -12.47
CA ALA A 98 0.68 9.43 -13.11
C ALA A 98 0.94 9.79 -14.58
N ARG A 99 2.17 10.22 -14.91
CA ARG A 99 2.58 10.49 -16.30
C ARG A 99 2.63 9.20 -17.12
N MET A 100 3.20 8.14 -16.56
CA MET A 100 3.21 6.82 -17.21
C MET A 100 1.80 6.25 -17.37
N GLN A 101 0.92 6.44 -16.38
CA GLN A 101 -0.48 6.02 -16.49
C GLN A 101 -1.19 6.73 -17.65
N HIS A 102 -0.93 8.01 -17.84
CA HIS A 102 -1.50 8.76 -18.96
C HIS A 102 -0.99 8.25 -20.32
N LEU A 103 0.32 7.98 -20.43
CA LEU A 103 0.89 7.35 -21.62
C LEU A 103 0.23 6.00 -21.91
N LEU A 104 0.11 5.12 -20.90
CA LEU A 104 -0.52 3.81 -21.09
C LEU A 104 -1.98 3.92 -21.52
N ALA A 105 -2.75 4.82 -20.91
CA ALA A 105 -4.13 5.07 -21.30
C ALA A 105 -4.23 5.55 -22.77
N HIS A 106 -3.33 6.43 -23.22
CA HIS A 106 -3.27 6.87 -24.61
C HIS A 106 -2.95 5.73 -25.59
N LEU A 107 -2.16 4.74 -25.16
CA LEU A 107 -1.87 3.53 -25.95
C LEU A 107 -3.02 2.50 -25.91
N GLY A 108 -4.15 2.81 -25.26
CA GLY A 108 -5.26 1.88 -25.04
C GLY A 108 -4.96 0.78 -24.03
N ILE A 109 -3.93 0.93 -23.18
CA ILE A 109 -3.56 -0.04 -22.14
C ILE A 109 -4.03 0.49 -20.78
N THR A 110 -5.14 -0.04 -20.29
CA THR A 110 -5.82 0.40 -19.06
C THR A 110 -5.54 -0.49 -17.87
N ARG A 111 -5.09 -1.73 -18.10
CA ARG A 111 -4.84 -2.73 -17.04
C ARG A 111 -3.73 -3.73 -17.35
N SER A 112 -3.39 -3.98 -18.61
CA SER A 112 -2.45 -5.05 -18.98
C SER A 112 -0.98 -4.62 -18.88
N TYR A 113 -0.59 -4.15 -17.70
CA TYR A 113 0.75 -3.66 -17.42
C TYR A 113 1.30 -4.13 -16.08
N LEU A 114 2.63 -4.09 -15.97
CA LEU A 114 3.37 -4.30 -14.72
C LEU A 114 4.50 -3.28 -14.63
N PHE A 115 4.56 -2.58 -13.50
CA PHE A 115 5.63 -1.66 -13.15
C PHE A 115 6.57 -2.34 -12.17
N LEU A 116 7.87 -2.29 -12.46
CA LEU A 116 8.98 -2.74 -11.63
C LEU A 116 10.04 -1.63 -11.56
N ASN A 117 11.06 -1.80 -10.72
CA ASN A 117 12.12 -0.80 -10.55
C ASN A 117 13.52 -1.43 -10.66
N THR A 118 14.49 -0.58 -10.97
CA THR A 118 15.94 -0.85 -10.88
C THR A 118 16.32 -1.16 -9.43
N PHE A 119 15.81 -0.37 -8.49
CA PHE A 119 15.93 -0.57 -7.06
C PHE A 119 14.55 -0.66 -6.39
N VAL A 120 14.38 -1.62 -5.49
CA VAL A 120 13.15 -1.74 -4.70
C VAL A 120 13.08 -0.71 -3.56
N TYR A 121 14.22 -0.13 -3.16
CA TYR A 121 14.28 0.95 -2.19
C TYR A 121 14.52 2.31 -2.87
N PRO A 122 13.94 3.41 -2.35
CA PRO A 122 14.35 4.74 -2.78
C PRO A 122 15.84 4.98 -2.48
N ILE A 123 16.52 5.81 -3.26
CA ILE A 123 17.92 6.19 -3.02
C ILE A 123 18.04 7.57 -2.35
N PHE A 124 19.15 7.79 -1.65
CA PHE A 124 19.57 9.12 -1.21
C PHE A 124 20.22 9.87 -2.39
N GLY A 125 19.67 11.02 -2.75
CA GLY A 125 20.14 11.79 -3.90
C GLY A 125 19.62 11.26 -5.22
N GLN A 126 20.49 11.24 -6.24
CA GLN A 126 20.20 10.80 -7.61
C GLN A 126 21.06 9.59 -7.97
N TYR A 127 20.62 8.81 -8.96
CA TYR A 127 21.43 7.75 -9.55
C TYR A 127 22.73 8.36 -10.11
N SER A 128 23.86 7.74 -9.78
CA SER A 128 25.18 8.25 -10.10
C SER A 128 26.15 7.09 -10.33
N GLN A 129 27.34 7.41 -10.82
CA GLN A 129 28.36 6.39 -11.11
C GLN A 129 28.75 5.55 -9.89
N GLY A 130 28.75 6.13 -8.69
CA GLY A 130 29.05 5.39 -7.46
C GLY A 130 28.02 4.30 -7.10
N LEU A 131 26.82 4.34 -7.70
CA LEU A 131 25.80 3.30 -7.52
C LEU A 131 25.74 2.31 -8.69
N ARG A 132 26.47 2.57 -9.78
CA ARG A 132 26.35 1.80 -11.02
C ARG A 132 26.76 0.35 -10.84
N ALA A 133 27.83 0.07 -10.09
CA ALA A 133 28.26 -1.31 -9.81
C ALA A 133 27.13 -2.10 -9.11
N LEU A 134 26.52 -1.53 -8.07
CA LEU A 134 25.37 -2.15 -7.40
C LEU A 134 24.16 -2.31 -8.33
N ALA A 135 23.93 -1.35 -9.22
CA ALA A 135 22.73 -1.28 -10.05
C ALA A 135 22.81 -2.12 -11.33
N GLN A 136 23.98 -2.31 -11.91
CA GLN A 136 24.15 -2.78 -13.30
C GLN A 136 25.12 -3.95 -13.46
N ASP A 137 26.03 -4.16 -12.50
CA ASP A 137 26.99 -5.26 -12.60
C ASP A 137 26.31 -6.62 -12.36
N PRO A 138 26.43 -7.60 -13.27
CA PRO A 138 25.86 -8.94 -13.09
C PRO A 138 26.30 -9.68 -11.82
N ALA A 139 27.47 -9.35 -11.25
CA ALA A 139 27.94 -9.88 -9.98
C ALA A 139 27.13 -9.34 -8.78
N SER A 140 26.44 -8.20 -8.94
CA SER A 140 25.64 -7.59 -7.89
C SER A 140 24.45 -8.48 -7.49
N PRO A 141 24.26 -8.79 -6.19
CA PRO A 141 23.07 -9.48 -5.72
C PRO A 141 21.77 -8.77 -6.08
N ILE A 142 21.80 -7.43 -6.16
CA ILE A 142 20.65 -6.60 -6.56
C ILE A 142 20.28 -6.88 -8.03
N VAL A 143 21.26 -6.93 -8.92
CA VAL A 143 21.04 -7.20 -10.35
C VAL A 143 20.52 -8.61 -10.55
N ARG A 144 21.14 -9.61 -9.91
CA ARG A 144 20.67 -11.01 -9.95
C ARG A 144 19.25 -11.16 -9.45
N HIS A 145 18.88 -10.46 -8.37
CA HIS A 145 17.51 -10.48 -7.87
C HIS A 145 16.54 -9.83 -8.85
N ARG A 146 16.88 -8.64 -9.38
CA ARG A 146 16.07 -7.95 -10.38
C ARG A 146 15.86 -8.78 -11.64
N HIS A 147 16.91 -9.40 -12.18
CA HIS A 147 16.81 -10.23 -13.39
C HIS A 147 15.85 -11.40 -13.16
N ARG A 148 15.95 -12.11 -12.03
CA ARG A 148 14.98 -13.17 -11.70
C ARG A 148 13.53 -12.67 -11.65
N ILE A 149 13.29 -11.44 -11.19
CA ILE A 149 11.96 -10.80 -11.20
C ILE A 149 11.50 -10.51 -12.64
N LEU A 150 12.38 -9.96 -13.47
CA LEU A 150 12.09 -9.66 -14.87
C LEU A 150 11.85 -10.94 -15.69
N ASP A 151 12.66 -11.96 -15.49
CA ASP A 151 12.52 -13.27 -16.14
C ASP A 151 11.22 -13.94 -15.73
N TYR A 152 10.85 -13.84 -14.46
CA TYR A 152 9.55 -14.33 -13.98
C TYR A 152 8.37 -13.52 -14.58
N ALA A 153 8.55 -12.23 -14.87
CA ALA A 153 7.54 -11.47 -15.59
C ALA A 153 7.36 -11.99 -17.03
N LEU A 154 8.46 -12.20 -17.77
CA LEU A 154 8.44 -12.72 -19.14
C LEU A 154 7.88 -14.14 -19.21
N ALA A 155 8.37 -15.05 -18.37
CA ALA A 155 8.00 -16.47 -18.42
C ALA A 155 6.51 -16.73 -18.16
N ARG A 156 5.77 -15.74 -17.65
CA ARG A 156 4.37 -15.88 -17.21
C ARG A 156 3.42 -15.03 -18.04
N ASN A 157 3.93 -14.22 -18.98
CA ASN A 157 3.15 -13.24 -19.72
C ASN A 157 3.57 -13.17 -21.19
N ASP A 158 2.70 -12.60 -22.01
CA ASP A 158 2.99 -12.30 -23.41
C ASP A 158 3.36 -10.81 -23.50
N VAL A 159 4.58 -10.49 -23.05
CA VAL A 159 5.07 -9.11 -23.02
C VAL A 159 5.44 -8.69 -24.44
N HIS A 160 4.88 -7.56 -24.88
CA HIS A 160 5.10 -7.02 -26.22
C HIS A 160 5.93 -5.73 -26.18
N LEU A 161 5.84 -4.97 -25.09
CA LEU A 161 6.53 -3.69 -24.95
C LEU A 161 7.21 -3.60 -23.59
N VAL A 162 8.47 -3.20 -23.58
CA VAL A 162 9.19 -2.78 -22.37
C VAL A 162 9.49 -1.29 -22.45
N ILE A 163 9.07 -0.54 -21.43
CA ILE A 163 9.34 0.90 -21.31
C ILE A 163 10.32 1.14 -20.17
N ALA A 164 11.52 1.64 -20.50
CA ALA A 164 12.55 2.00 -19.52
C ALA A 164 12.50 3.50 -19.19
N VAL A 165 12.24 3.85 -17.92
CA VAL A 165 12.01 5.24 -17.49
C VAL A 165 13.20 5.79 -16.71
N GLY A 166 13.99 6.66 -17.35
CA GLY A 166 15.20 7.25 -16.79
C GLY A 166 16.46 6.38 -16.96
N THR A 167 17.62 6.95 -16.58
CA THR A 167 18.93 6.37 -16.89
C THR A 167 19.16 5.00 -16.26
N ALA A 168 18.93 4.81 -14.95
CA ALA A 168 19.20 3.52 -14.33
C ALA A 168 18.28 2.40 -14.86
N ALA A 169 17.05 2.74 -15.26
CA ALA A 169 16.13 1.79 -15.87
C ALA A 169 16.59 1.38 -17.28
N LYS A 170 17.05 2.34 -18.09
CA LYS A 170 17.59 2.08 -19.43
C LYS A 170 18.82 1.16 -19.34
N GLU A 171 19.75 1.46 -18.44
CA GLU A 171 20.90 0.61 -18.16
C GLU A 171 20.50 -0.79 -17.62
N SER A 172 19.43 -0.86 -16.80
CA SER A 172 18.91 -2.14 -16.31
C SER A 172 18.33 -3.01 -17.43
N VAL A 173 17.68 -2.40 -18.44
CA VAL A 173 17.20 -3.12 -19.62
C VAL A 173 18.37 -3.59 -20.47
N VAL A 174 19.38 -2.74 -20.70
CA VAL A 174 20.58 -3.11 -21.46
C VAL A 174 21.30 -4.29 -20.82
N THR A 175 21.50 -4.27 -19.50
CA THR A 175 22.15 -5.37 -18.76
C THR A 175 21.33 -6.65 -18.78
N TRP A 176 20.00 -6.54 -18.75
CA TRP A 176 19.10 -7.67 -18.84
C TRP A 176 19.06 -8.32 -20.24
N VAL A 177 19.05 -7.52 -21.31
CA VAL A 177 19.17 -8.02 -22.69
C VAL A 177 20.50 -8.77 -22.86
N ARG A 178 21.60 -8.18 -22.37
CA ARG A 178 22.92 -8.82 -22.43
C ARG A 178 22.99 -10.12 -21.65
N SER A 179 22.31 -10.22 -20.51
CA SER A 179 22.25 -11.48 -19.75
C SER A 179 21.47 -12.59 -20.46
N HIS A 180 20.69 -12.25 -21.49
CA HIS A 180 20.00 -13.20 -22.38
C HIS A 180 20.76 -13.43 -23.71
N GLY A 181 21.99 -12.94 -23.81
CA GLY A 181 22.84 -13.09 -25.00
C GLY A 181 22.58 -12.06 -26.11
N GLY A 182 21.72 -11.07 -25.88
CA GLY A 182 21.43 -10.02 -26.86
C GLY A 182 22.52 -8.94 -26.91
N GLY A 183 22.74 -8.39 -28.10
CA GLY A 183 23.60 -7.22 -28.31
C GLY A 183 22.84 -5.92 -28.05
N CYS A 184 23.57 -4.86 -27.65
CA CYS A 184 23.03 -3.49 -27.63
C CYS A 184 24.04 -2.55 -28.26
N ALA A 185 23.66 -1.93 -29.38
CA ALA A 185 24.42 -0.87 -30.02
C ALA A 185 24.19 0.47 -29.30
N GLY A 186 25.19 1.36 -29.35
CA GLY A 186 25.13 2.68 -28.72
C GLY A 186 25.53 2.70 -27.25
N ASP A 187 25.21 3.80 -26.59
CA ASP A 187 25.57 4.04 -25.20
C ASP A 187 24.74 3.17 -24.24
N ALA A 188 25.19 3.04 -22.99
CA ALA A 188 24.53 2.20 -21.98
C ALA A 188 23.06 2.56 -21.67
N GLY A 189 22.58 3.72 -22.13
CA GLY A 189 21.20 4.16 -22.00
C GLY A 189 20.35 4.00 -23.27
N ASP A 190 20.92 3.55 -24.40
CA ASP A 190 20.18 3.39 -25.65
C ASP A 190 19.54 2.00 -25.74
N VAL A 191 18.31 1.90 -25.27
CA VAL A 191 17.54 0.64 -25.34
C VAL A 191 16.99 0.37 -26.75
N ALA A 192 16.98 1.36 -27.66
CA ALA A 192 16.47 1.17 -29.02
C ALA A 192 17.47 0.38 -29.89
N GLY A 193 18.76 0.47 -29.58
CA GLY A 193 19.83 -0.32 -30.22
C GLY A 193 19.98 -1.75 -29.69
N CYS A 194 19.13 -2.18 -28.76
CA CYS A 194 19.18 -3.52 -28.17
C CYS A 194 18.41 -4.56 -28.99
N ASP A 195 18.96 -5.77 -29.08
CA ASP A 195 18.26 -6.95 -29.60
C ASP A 195 17.16 -7.38 -28.63
N ALA A 196 15.95 -6.90 -28.86
CA ALA A 196 14.79 -7.22 -28.05
C ALA A 196 14.33 -8.68 -28.23
N ALA A 197 14.71 -9.36 -29.32
CA ALA A 197 14.20 -10.68 -29.65
C ALA A 197 14.63 -11.76 -28.64
N VAL A 198 15.75 -11.56 -27.94
CA VAL A 198 16.20 -12.45 -26.86
C VAL A 198 15.27 -12.45 -25.64
N LEU A 199 14.44 -11.41 -25.49
CA LEU A 199 13.43 -11.31 -24.44
C LEU A 199 12.07 -11.86 -24.89
N GLY A 200 11.90 -12.09 -26.19
CA GLY A 200 10.70 -12.62 -26.80
C GLY A 200 10.52 -12.10 -28.22
N PRO A 201 9.94 -12.90 -29.14
CA PRO A 201 9.89 -12.56 -30.57
C PRO A 201 9.04 -11.32 -30.88
N ARG A 202 8.15 -10.93 -29.96
CA ARG A 202 7.26 -9.77 -30.09
C ARG A 202 7.71 -8.60 -29.22
N VAL A 203 8.77 -8.73 -28.44
CA VAL A 203 9.19 -7.67 -27.53
C VAL A 203 9.80 -6.52 -28.33
N ARG A 204 9.36 -5.29 -28.05
CA ARG A 204 10.02 -4.04 -28.45
C ARG A 204 10.42 -3.25 -27.21
N LEU A 205 11.50 -2.48 -27.34
CA LEU A 205 12.09 -1.70 -26.24
C LEU A 205 12.01 -0.22 -26.56
N VAL A 206 11.52 0.58 -25.63
CA VAL A 206 11.54 2.04 -25.74
C VAL A 206 12.01 2.66 -24.42
N GLY A 207 12.92 3.61 -24.52
CA GLY A 207 13.40 4.38 -23.37
C GLY A 207 12.71 5.73 -23.33
N VAL A 208 12.37 6.22 -22.14
CA VAL A 208 11.90 7.59 -21.93
C VAL A 208 12.71 8.30 -20.83
N LEU A 209 12.83 9.62 -20.92
CA LEU A 209 13.40 10.47 -19.88
C LEU A 209 12.57 10.39 -18.60
N HIS A 210 13.21 10.58 -17.46
CA HIS A 210 12.52 10.53 -16.18
C HIS A 210 11.62 11.78 -15.99
N PRO A 211 10.30 11.63 -15.74
CA PRO A 211 9.36 12.74 -15.58
C PRO A 211 9.70 13.79 -14.53
N GLY A 212 10.41 13.39 -13.46
CA GLY A 212 10.74 14.27 -12.34
C GLY A 212 11.67 15.45 -12.67
N GLY A 213 12.28 15.48 -13.86
CA GLY A 213 13.11 16.58 -14.33
C GLY A 213 12.40 17.61 -15.20
N ALA A 214 11.11 17.42 -15.51
CA ALA A 214 10.36 18.32 -16.38
C ALA A 214 10.18 19.70 -15.75
N GLN A 215 10.52 20.76 -16.49
CA GLN A 215 10.28 22.17 -16.13
C GLN A 215 8.96 22.69 -16.73
N GLY A 216 8.37 21.97 -17.69
CA GLY A 216 7.09 22.31 -18.34
C GLY A 216 7.26 23.05 -19.67
N GLY A 217 6.20 23.10 -20.47
CA GLY A 217 6.18 23.70 -21.81
C GLY A 217 6.43 22.70 -22.96
N ASP A 218 6.11 23.09 -24.20
CA ASP A 218 6.15 22.20 -25.36
C ASP A 218 7.58 21.83 -25.83
N ALA A 219 8.55 22.70 -25.54
CA ALA A 219 9.97 22.48 -25.84
C ALA A 219 10.72 21.74 -24.73
N ASP A 220 10.04 21.35 -23.65
CA ASP A 220 10.64 20.60 -22.56
C ASP A 220 11.16 19.25 -23.09
N PRO A 221 12.44 18.89 -22.86
CA PRO A 221 13.02 17.65 -23.37
C PRO A 221 12.25 16.39 -22.98
N VAL A 222 11.62 16.36 -21.80
CA VAL A 222 10.78 15.24 -21.36
C VAL A 222 9.52 15.16 -22.20
N VAL A 223 8.86 16.29 -22.47
CA VAL A 223 7.64 16.33 -23.28
C VAL A 223 7.93 15.86 -24.70
N VAL A 224 9.03 16.34 -25.30
CA VAL A 224 9.48 15.95 -26.64
C VAL A 224 9.77 14.45 -26.69
N ASP A 225 10.46 13.91 -25.69
CA ASP A 225 10.84 12.50 -25.66
C ASP A 225 9.63 11.57 -25.46
N PHE A 226 8.64 11.95 -24.65
CA PHE A 226 7.40 11.19 -24.54
C PHE A 226 6.57 11.21 -25.84
N ARG A 227 6.51 12.34 -26.54
CA ARG A 227 5.87 12.43 -27.87
C ARG A 227 6.59 11.55 -28.91
N ARG A 228 7.93 11.52 -28.88
CA ARG A 228 8.74 10.61 -29.71
C ARG A 228 8.41 9.15 -29.39
N ALA A 229 8.35 8.78 -28.12
CA ALA A 229 8.01 7.41 -27.72
C ALA A 229 6.59 7.02 -28.16
N ALA A 230 5.60 7.90 -28.01
CA ALA A 230 4.23 7.65 -28.47
C ALA A 230 4.18 7.40 -29.99
N ARG A 231 4.85 8.24 -30.79
CA ARG A 231 4.95 8.05 -32.25
C ARG A 231 5.62 6.74 -32.62
N GLN A 232 6.74 6.41 -31.98
CA GLN A 232 7.46 5.18 -32.27
C GLN A 232 6.61 3.93 -31.95
N ILE A 233 5.83 3.96 -30.87
CA ILE A 233 4.92 2.86 -30.53
C ILE A 233 3.75 2.78 -31.51
N GLU A 234 3.22 3.91 -31.97
CA GLU A 234 2.20 3.96 -33.03
C GLU A 234 2.73 3.37 -34.33
N GLU A 235 3.91 3.78 -34.80
CA GLU A 235 4.55 3.23 -36.01
C GLU A 235 4.69 1.69 -35.95
N TRP A 236 5.08 1.14 -34.79
CA TRP A 236 5.14 -0.31 -34.59
C TRP A 236 3.76 -0.96 -34.61
N ALA A 237 2.75 -0.32 -34.03
CA ALA A 237 1.37 -0.82 -34.04
C ALA A 237 0.72 -0.73 -35.43
N ASP A 238 1.06 0.27 -36.23
CA ASP A 238 0.59 0.40 -37.61
C ASP A 238 1.24 -0.65 -38.52
N ALA A 239 2.52 -0.98 -38.28
CA ALA A 239 3.24 -2.02 -39.01
C ALA A 239 2.74 -3.44 -38.68
N ASP A 240 2.30 -3.69 -37.43
CA ASP A 240 1.64 -4.93 -37.00
C ASP A 240 0.47 -4.59 -36.05
N PRO A 241 -0.77 -4.45 -36.56
CA PRO A 241 -1.94 -4.13 -35.75
C PRO A 241 -2.23 -5.16 -34.64
N GLY A 242 -1.75 -6.38 -34.80
CA GLY A 242 -1.85 -7.43 -33.79
C GLY A 242 -0.78 -7.34 -32.70
N TRP A 243 0.30 -6.58 -32.92
CA TRP A 243 1.45 -6.48 -32.02
C TRP A 243 1.03 -6.00 -30.64
N LEU A 244 0.52 -4.78 -30.47
CA LEU A 244 0.11 -4.26 -29.16
C LEU A 244 -1.41 -4.06 -29.09
N ALA A 245 -2.13 -5.16 -28.90
CA ALA A 245 -3.58 -5.12 -28.74
C ALA A 245 -4.01 -4.26 -27.54
N VAL A 246 -4.96 -3.35 -27.76
CA VAL A 246 -5.58 -2.54 -26.70
C VAL A 246 -6.29 -3.43 -25.67
N ASP A 247 -6.51 -2.90 -24.48
CA ASP A 247 -7.35 -3.56 -23.48
C ASP A 247 -8.83 -3.42 -23.85
N PRO A 248 -9.70 -4.34 -23.39
CA PRO A 248 -11.13 -4.34 -23.78
C PRO A 248 -11.89 -3.04 -23.46
N ASP A 249 -11.42 -2.26 -22.48
CA ASP A 249 -11.95 -0.95 -22.08
C ASP A 249 -11.02 0.21 -22.46
N GLY A 250 -10.04 -0.04 -23.32
CA GLY A 250 -9.04 0.92 -23.78
C GLY A 250 -9.30 1.39 -25.21
N GLU A 251 -9.00 2.65 -25.45
CA GLU A 251 -9.00 3.26 -26.78
C GLU A 251 -7.60 3.82 -27.05
N ARG A 252 -7.06 3.52 -28.24
CA ARG A 252 -5.76 4.05 -28.67
C ARG A 252 -5.98 5.43 -29.31
N GLY A 253 -5.29 6.44 -28.81
CA GLY A 253 -5.23 7.76 -29.44
C GLY A 253 -4.15 7.82 -30.52
N ALA A 254 -4.29 8.75 -31.47
CA ALA A 254 -3.25 9.00 -32.46
C ALA A 254 -2.04 9.70 -31.81
N ALA A 255 -0.81 9.34 -32.17
CA ALA A 255 0.37 9.88 -31.49
C ALA A 255 0.52 11.40 -31.67
N GLY A 256 0.01 11.96 -32.77
CA GLY A 256 -0.09 13.41 -32.99
C GLY A 256 -0.96 14.14 -31.97
N GLU A 257 -1.89 13.43 -31.32
CA GLU A 257 -2.80 13.94 -30.30
C GLU A 257 -2.25 13.73 -28.88
N TYR A 258 -1.12 13.04 -28.72
CA TYR A 258 -0.54 12.80 -27.41
C TYR A 258 -0.15 14.11 -26.71
N ALA A 259 -0.76 14.36 -25.56
CA ALA A 259 -0.44 15.47 -24.68
C ALA A 259 0.26 14.96 -23.42
N TYR A 260 1.35 15.59 -23.01
CA TYR A 260 2.04 15.22 -21.78
C TYR A 260 1.24 15.65 -20.54
N ARG A 261 0.41 14.74 -20.01
CA ARG A 261 -0.48 14.96 -18.86
C ARG A 261 -0.29 13.89 -17.77
N SER A 262 -0.97 14.07 -16.65
CA SER A 262 -1.07 13.09 -15.57
C SER A 262 -2.44 12.43 -15.62
N ALA A 263 -2.50 11.13 -15.33
CA ALA A 263 -3.73 10.40 -15.04
C ALA A 263 -3.67 9.82 -13.61
N PRO A 264 -4.81 9.70 -12.91
CA PRO A 264 -4.84 9.04 -11.60
C PRO A 264 -4.54 7.55 -11.74
N ILE A 265 -3.96 6.96 -10.69
CA ILE A 265 -3.65 5.54 -10.60
C ILE A 265 -4.93 4.77 -10.24
N PRO A 266 -5.35 3.78 -11.05
CA PRO A 266 -6.55 3.00 -10.80
C PRO A 266 -6.54 2.34 -9.42
N PHE A 267 -7.70 2.27 -8.75
CA PHE A 267 -7.82 1.63 -7.43
C PHE A 267 -7.42 0.15 -7.48
N ARG A 268 -7.70 -0.54 -8.59
CA ARG A 268 -7.26 -1.93 -8.84
C ARG A 268 -5.75 -2.16 -8.72
N ASP A 269 -4.93 -1.12 -8.75
CA ASP A 269 -3.47 -1.20 -8.63
C ASP A 269 -2.96 -0.94 -7.21
N LEU A 270 -3.84 -0.59 -6.28
CA LEU A 270 -3.52 -0.22 -4.91
C LEU A 270 -4.20 -1.17 -3.91
N PRO A 271 -3.66 -1.33 -2.69
CA PRO A 271 -4.32 -2.12 -1.65
C PRO A 271 -5.72 -1.59 -1.31
N TYR A 272 -6.62 -2.51 -0.94
CA TYR A 272 -7.96 -2.13 -0.48
C TYR A 272 -7.88 -1.14 0.69
N ALA A 273 -8.70 -0.08 0.63
CA ALA A 273 -8.78 1.00 1.61
C ALA A 273 -7.49 1.85 1.78
N VAL A 274 -6.63 1.88 0.76
CA VAL A 274 -5.58 2.90 0.68
C VAL A 274 -6.20 4.31 0.71
N SER A 275 -5.51 5.28 1.30
CA SER A 275 -5.94 6.67 1.22
C SER A 275 -6.04 7.14 -0.24
N TRP A 276 -7.14 7.80 -0.59
CA TRP A 276 -7.40 8.25 -1.95
C TRP A 276 -6.46 9.36 -2.43
N ARG A 277 -5.71 9.98 -1.52
CA ARG A 277 -4.64 10.93 -1.90
C ARG A 277 -3.48 10.24 -2.60
N LEU A 278 -3.14 9.02 -2.21
CA LEU A 278 -2.09 8.25 -2.87
C LEU A 278 -2.56 7.86 -4.26
N GLY A 279 -1.78 8.16 -5.30
CA GLY A 279 -2.15 7.82 -6.67
C GLY A 279 -3.16 8.78 -7.33
N ARG A 280 -3.43 9.96 -6.75
CA ARG A 280 -4.40 10.92 -7.31
C ARG A 280 -3.97 11.64 -8.60
N GLY A 281 -2.77 11.35 -9.11
CA GLY A 281 -2.19 12.03 -10.28
C GLY A 281 -1.04 12.99 -9.97
N ALA A 282 -0.72 13.20 -8.68
CA ALA A 282 0.38 14.02 -8.20
C ALA A 282 0.83 13.56 -6.81
N THR A 283 2.01 14.03 -6.39
CA THR A 283 2.55 13.75 -5.06
C THR A 283 1.61 14.25 -3.96
N SER A 284 1.40 13.42 -2.93
CA SER A 284 0.53 13.74 -1.79
C SER A 284 1.17 13.50 -0.43
N SER A 285 2.48 13.28 -0.41
CA SER A 285 3.22 13.13 0.83
C SER A 285 4.62 13.74 0.77
N ASN A 286 5.22 13.94 1.95
CA ASN A 286 6.55 14.50 2.16
C ASN A 286 7.31 13.67 3.18
N ARG A 287 8.59 13.39 2.93
CA ARG A 287 9.48 12.81 3.95
C ARG A 287 9.88 13.89 4.95
N ALA A 288 9.98 13.52 6.22
CA ALA A 288 10.36 14.41 7.31
C ALA A 288 11.18 13.63 8.35
N ASP A 289 11.65 14.34 9.38
CA ASP A 289 12.20 13.74 10.61
C ASP A 289 13.35 12.77 10.31
N GLU A 290 14.35 13.21 9.53
CA GLU A 290 15.51 12.39 9.15
C GLU A 290 15.12 11.04 8.52
N GLN A 291 14.11 11.05 7.65
CA GLN A 291 13.52 9.88 6.99
C GLN A 291 12.66 8.97 7.88
N ARG A 292 12.57 9.24 9.18
CA ARG A 292 11.74 8.49 10.12
C ARG A 292 10.25 8.77 9.92
N GLY A 293 9.89 9.93 9.36
CA GLY A 293 8.51 10.35 9.16
C GLY A 293 8.12 10.47 7.69
N ILE A 294 6.87 10.14 7.37
CA ILE A 294 6.21 10.57 6.13
C ILE A 294 4.89 11.27 6.48
N GLN A 295 4.75 12.52 6.05
CA GLN A 295 3.54 13.33 6.17
C GLN A 295 2.70 13.20 4.91
N LEU A 296 1.50 12.67 5.05
CA LEU A 296 0.43 12.67 4.05
C LEU A 296 -0.39 13.97 4.17
N PHE A 297 -0.80 14.54 3.03
CA PHE A 297 -1.63 15.75 3.01
C PHE A 297 -2.86 15.64 2.09
N GLY A 298 -3.96 16.19 2.57
CA GLY A 298 -5.27 16.26 1.93
C GLY A 298 -5.34 17.33 0.85
N ALA A 299 -6.53 17.59 0.32
CA ALA A 299 -6.78 18.59 -0.71
C ALA A 299 -6.55 20.02 -0.21
N GLY A 300 -6.82 20.29 1.07
CA GLY A 300 -6.51 21.57 1.70
C GLY A 300 -5.07 21.69 2.22
N GLY A 301 -4.27 20.63 2.08
CA GLY A 301 -2.86 20.64 2.49
C GLY A 301 -1.91 20.95 1.33
N HIS A 302 -0.73 21.47 1.69
CA HIS A 302 0.33 21.90 0.80
C HIS A 302 1.53 20.96 0.83
N TYR A 303 2.21 20.85 -0.31
CA TYR A 303 3.49 20.16 -0.41
C TYR A 303 4.51 20.79 0.54
N ASN A 304 5.26 19.95 1.25
CA ASN A 304 6.14 20.32 2.38
C ASN A 304 5.46 21.15 3.50
N GLY A 305 4.13 21.19 3.58
CA GLY A 305 3.42 22.09 4.51
C GLY A 305 3.70 23.56 4.26
N ARG A 306 4.08 23.93 3.02
CA ARG A 306 4.46 25.31 2.69
C ARG A 306 3.32 26.27 2.98
N GLY A 307 3.57 27.21 3.89
CA GLY A 307 2.58 28.20 4.31
C GLY A 307 1.74 27.78 5.53
N ASP A 308 1.87 26.54 5.99
CA ASP A 308 1.11 26.04 7.14
C ASP A 308 2.00 25.94 8.39
N ALA A 309 1.51 26.46 9.53
CA ALA A 309 2.19 26.37 10.81
C ALA A 309 1.83 25.05 11.53
N LEU A 310 2.51 23.96 11.16
CA LEU A 310 2.23 22.63 11.69
C LEU A 310 3.06 22.30 12.92
N THR A 311 2.40 21.95 14.03
CA THR A 311 3.05 21.43 15.24
C THR A 311 2.59 20.01 15.53
N TYR A 312 3.52 19.09 15.70
CA TYR A 312 3.21 17.70 16.04
C TYR A 312 3.26 17.50 17.56
N PRO A 313 2.16 17.06 18.22
CA PRO A 313 2.12 16.91 19.68
C PRO A 313 3.04 15.79 20.20
N THR A 314 3.53 14.93 19.32
CA THR A 314 4.47 13.85 19.65
C THR A 314 5.21 13.43 18.38
N THR A 315 6.41 12.88 18.56
CA THR A 315 7.20 12.25 17.49
C THR A 315 6.93 10.74 17.39
N ALA A 316 5.96 10.22 18.16
CA ALA A 316 5.58 8.82 18.23
C ALA A 316 6.80 7.87 18.32
N ALA A 317 7.75 8.19 19.21
CA ALA A 317 9.00 7.44 19.37
C ALA A 317 8.74 5.93 19.54
N GLY A 318 7.85 5.61 20.49
CA GLY A 318 7.53 4.30 21.06
C GLY A 318 8.68 3.31 21.24
N THR A 319 8.31 2.09 21.60
CA THR A 319 9.21 1.08 22.17
C THR A 319 9.13 -0.22 21.38
N GLU A 320 10.00 -1.18 21.69
CA GLU A 320 9.92 -2.53 21.12
C GLU A 320 8.72 -3.35 21.63
N GLU A 321 7.93 -2.82 22.57
CA GLU A 321 6.75 -3.52 23.06
C GLU A 321 5.75 -3.77 21.93
N GLY A 322 5.28 -5.01 21.83
CA GLY A 322 4.38 -5.43 20.77
C GLY A 322 5.09 -5.71 19.44
N TYR A 323 6.42 -5.69 19.37
CA TYR A 323 7.19 -6.22 18.25
C TYR A 323 7.74 -7.60 18.59
N ALA A 324 7.57 -8.57 17.69
CA ALA A 324 8.13 -9.91 17.84
C ALA A 324 9.39 -10.05 16.95
N VAL A 325 10.53 -10.27 17.59
CA VAL A 325 11.77 -10.61 16.87
C VAL A 325 11.63 -12.02 16.31
N GLU A 326 11.80 -12.16 15.00
CA GLU A 326 11.78 -13.45 14.31
C GLU A 326 13.10 -13.59 13.54
N ARG A 327 13.70 -14.78 13.59
CA ARG A 327 15.03 -15.01 13.01
C ARG A 327 15.00 -14.79 11.49
N GLY A 328 15.86 -13.91 11.00
CA GLY A 328 15.99 -13.59 9.58
C GLY A 328 14.96 -12.58 9.06
N GLU A 329 14.09 -12.08 9.92
CA GLU A 329 13.14 -11.02 9.62
C GLU A 329 13.68 -9.65 9.99
N LEU A 330 13.38 -8.63 9.19
CA LEU A 330 13.82 -7.25 9.42
C LEU A 330 12.62 -6.37 9.78
N PRO A 331 12.71 -5.50 10.80
CA PRO A 331 11.60 -4.62 11.18
C PRO A 331 11.10 -3.74 10.05
N TYR A 332 12.00 -3.35 9.15
CA TYR A 332 11.76 -2.41 8.06
C TYR A 332 11.45 -3.08 6.72
N GLU A 333 11.27 -4.41 6.70
CA GLU A 333 10.84 -5.13 5.50
C GLU A 333 9.49 -5.81 5.74
N PRO A 334 8.75 -6.18 4.68
CA PRO A 334 7.66 -7.15 4.77
C PRO A 334 8.17 -8.49 5.28
N SER A 335 7.26 -9.32 5.79
CA SER A 335 7.63 -10.67 6.23
C SER A 335 8.26 -11.46 5.09
N ARG A 336 9.46 -12.00 5.35
CA ARG A 336 10.16 -12.88 4.41
C ARG A 336 9.64 -14.32 4.53
N ARG A 337 9.23 -14.72 5.74
CA ARG A 337 8.71 -16.05 6.06
C ARG A 337 7.64 -15.97 7.16
N PRO A 338 6.42 -16.48 6.89
CA PRO A 338 5.91 -16.91 5.58
C PRO A 338 5.59 -15.70 4.68
N TRP A 339 6.17 -15.66 3.48
CA TRP A 339 5.97 -14.59 2.47
C TRP A 339 4.52 -14.46 1.97
N GLY A 340 3.66 -15.44 2.28
CA GLY A 340 2.24 -15.46 1.92
C GLY A 340 1.30 -14.91 3.01
N ASP A 341 1.83 -14.52 4.16
CA ASP A 341 1.05 -14.00 5.30
C ASP A 341 0.84 -12.50 5.18
N PHE A 342 -0.17 -12.15 4.41
CA PHE A 342 -0.75 -10.81 4.34
C PHE A 342 -2.25 -10.92 4.11
N ASP A 343 -2.95 -9.85 4.41
CA ASP A 343 -4.35 -9.71 4.07
C ASP A 343 -4.51 -9.33 2.60
N ARG A 344 -5.27 -10.15 1.88
CA ARG A 344 -5.60 -9.94 0.48
C ARG A 344 -6.77 -8.99 0.29
N GLY A 345 -7.43 -8.57 1.37
CA GLY A 345 -8.62 -7.72 1.32
C GLY A 345 -9.93 -8.52 1.27
N PRO A 346 -11.07 -7.82 1.29
CA PRO A 346 -12.39 -8.43 1.38
C PRO A 346 -12.79 -9.12 0.06
N PRO A 347 -13.61 -10.18 0.09
CA PRO A 347 -14.27 -10.68 -1.12
C PRO A 347 -15.05 -9.56 -1.83
N GLY A 348 -15.14 -9.58 -3.16
CA GLY A 348 -15.64 -8.44 -3.95
C GLY A 348 -17.03 -7.92 -3.52
N GLY A 349 -17.95 -8.81 -3.13
CA GLY A 349 -19.27 -8.40 -2.63
C GLY A 349 -19.21 -7.65 -1.29
N PHE A 350 -18.29 -8.02 -0.39
CA PHE A 350 -18.03 -7.29 0.84
C PHE A 350 -17.25 -6.01 0.58
N ALA A 351 -16.28 -6.02 -0.33
CA ALA A 351 -15.54 -4.83 -0.74
C ALA A 351 -16.49 -3.73 -1.21
N ARG A 352 -17.43 -4.10 -2.10
CA ARG A 352 -18.44 -3.19 -2.64
C ARG A 352 -19.38 -2.69 -1.55
N LEU A 353 -19.87 -3.56 -0.66
CA LEU A 353 -20.74 -3.16 0.45
C LEU A 353 -20.03 -2.19 1.40
N LEU A 354 -18.81 -2.51 1.82
CA LEU A 354 -18.02 -1.69 2.75
C LEU A 354 -17.69 -0.31 2.16
N GLN A 355 -17.55 -0.18 0.85
CA GLN A 355 -17.36 1.11 0.19
C GLN A 355 -18.68 1.85 -0.11
N GLY A 356 -19.83 1.34 0.36
CA GLY A 356 -21.14 1.94 0.10
C GLY A 356 -21.57 1.84 -1.37
N GLY A 357 -21.03 0.89 -2.12
CA GLY A 357 -21.27 0.72 -3.56
C GLY A 357 -22.47 -0.14 -3.92
N VAL A 358 -23.26 -0.58 -2.93
CA VAL A 358 -24.48 -1.38 -3.12
C VAL A 358 -25.67 -0.43 -3.06
N THR A 359 -26.51 -0.45 -4.09
CA THR A 359 -27.69 0.40 -4.21
C THR A 359 -28.62 0.25 -3.00
N GLY A 360 -29.01 1.37 -2.39
CA GLY A 360 -29.83 1.42 -1.18
C GLY A 360 -29.06 1.18 0.12
N LEU A 361 -27.77 0.91 0.04
CA LEU A 361 -26.84 0.71 1.17
C LEU A 361 -25.61 1.61 1.01
N GLU A 362 -25.81 2.81 0.50
CA GLU A 362 -24.78 3.84 0.42
C GLU A 362 -24.47 4.37 1.82
N TRP A 363 -23.23 4.83 2.04
CA TRP A 363 -22.93 5.59 3.25
C TRP A 363 -23.60 6.98 3.19
N PRO A 364 -24.03 7.55 4.33
CA PRO A 364 -24.44 8.95 4.36
C PRO A 364 -23.26 9.87 4.06
N ASP A 365 -23.55 11.10 3.64
CA ASP A 365 -22.50 12.10 3.44
C ASP A 365 -21.84 12.50 4.77
N PHE A 366 -20.58 12.10 4.93
CA PHE A 366 -19.78 12.41 6.11
C PHE A 366 -19.09 13.78 6.04
N THR A 367 -19.00 14.38 4.85
CA THR A 367 -18.04 15.45 4.55
C THR A 367 -18.39 16.78 5.20
N SER A 368 -19.67 17.03 5.42
CA SER A 368 -20.17 18.16 6.22
C SER A 368 -20.02 17.95 7.74
N SER A 369 -19.80 16.71 8.17
CA SER A 369 -20.05 16.26 9.54
C SER A 369 -18.83 15.74 10.27
N LEU A 370 -17.65 15.65 9.65
CA LEU A 370 -16.44 15.13 10.29
C LEU A 370 -15.20 15.99 9.95
N PRO A 371 -14.16 15.98 10.81
CA PRO A 371 -13.00 16.84 10.71
C PRO A 371 -11.94 16.25 9.77
N GLY A 372 -12.14 15.07 9.20
CA GLY A 372 -11.19 14.54 8.23
C GLY A 372 -11.32 15.29 6.91
N ASP A 373 -10.21 15.60 6.25
CA ASP A 373 -10.26 16.02 4.85
C ASP A 373 -10.82 14.85 4.02
N GLY A 374 -12.03 15.03 3.47
CA GLY A 374 -12.74 14.01 2.69
C GLY A 374 -11.93 13.50 1.49
N SER A 375 -10.93 14.24 1.03
CA SER A 375 -10.02 13.80 -0.03
C SER A 375 -9.10 12.63 0.35
N PHE A 376 -8.99 12.29 1.64
CA PHE A 376 -8.38 11.03 2.06
C PHE A 376 -9.21 9.80 1.69
N GLY A 377 -10.48 9.98 1.30
CA GLY A 377 -11.42 8.92 1.00
C GLY A 377 -12.07 8.33 2.24
N LEU A 378 -12.73 7.17 2.05
CA LEU A 378 -13.25 6.39 3.16
C LEU A 378 -12.11 5.80 3.99
N ALA A 379 -12.15 6.00 5.30
CA ALA A 379 -11.19 5.43 6.22
C ALA A 379 -11.29 3.90 6.22
N PRO A 380 -10.19 3.17 6.48
CA PRO A 380 -10.22 1.73 6.53
C PRO A 380 -11.23 1.18 7.52
N LEU A 381 -12.07 0.29 7.02
CA LEU A 381 -13.24 -0.24 7.72
C LEU A 381 -13.02 -1.59 8.39
N HIS A 382 -12.06 -2.40 7.95
CA HIS A 382 -11.95 -3.77 8.43
C HIS A 382 -10.51 -4.22 8.74
N ARG A 383 -10.38 -5.29 9.53
CA ARG A 383 -9.17 -6.08 9.76
C ARG A 383 -9.57 -7.53 10.05
N GLY A 384 -8.88 -8.52 9.51
CA GLY A 384 -9.17 -9.94 9.77
C GLY A 384 -9.70 -10.70 8.54
N ARG A 385 -10.70 -11.56 8.75
CA ARG A 385 -11.22 -12.51 7.74
C ARG A 385 -12.70 -12.31 7.46
N PHE A 386 -13.14 -12.67 6.25
CA PHE A 386 -14.56 -12.73 5.89
C PHE A 386 -15.09 -14.17 5.83
N ASP A 387 -14.19 -15.14 6.00
CA ASP A 387 -14.43 -16.57 5.98
C ASP A 387 -13.98 -17.19 7.29
N ASN A 388 -14.70 -18.22 7.73
CA ASN A 388 -14.46 -18.94 8.97
C ASN A 388 -14.40 -18.02 10.22
N VAL A 389 -15.19 -16.94 10.23
CA VAL A 389 -15.20 -15.97 11.34
C VAL A 389 -15.88 -16.59 12.57
N LYS A 390 -15.18 -16.61 13.70
CA LYS A 390 -15.62 -17.10 15.01
C LYS A 390 -16.05 -15.97 15.94
N ALA A 391 -15.37 -14.82 15.85
CA ALA A 391 -15.70 -13.60 16.58
C ALA A 391 -15.81 -12.40 15.64
N LEU A 392 -16.90 -11.65 15.75
CA LEU A 392 -17.11 -10.38 15.05
C LEU A 392 -16.92 -9.21 16.02
N VAL A 393 -15.99 -8.32 15.74
CA VAL A 393 -15.73 -7.12 16.54
C VAL A 393 -16.26 -5.90 15.81
N TRP A 394 -17.12 -5.13 16.47
CA TRP A 394 -17.44 -3.76 16.09
C TRP A 394 -16.59 -2.81 16.92
N ALA A 395 -15.93 -1.84 16.28
CA ALA A 395 -15.01 -0.96 16.99
C ALA A 395 -15.17 0.52 16.62
N ASP A 396 -15.08 1.38 17.63
CA ASP A 396 -14.86 2.81 17.46
C ASP A 396 -13.48 3.04 16.81
N GLN A 397 -13.28 4.17 16.13
CA GLN A 397 -11.92 4.55 15.74
C GLN A 397 -11.10 4.88 16.98
N GLU A 398 -9.93 4.26 17.09
CA GLU A 398 -9.01 4.45 18.22
C GLU A 398 -7.63 4.94 17.80
N SER A 399 -7.36 5.18 16.50
CA SER A 399 -6.11 5.77 16.02
C SER A 399 -6.20 6.23 14.55
N HIS A 400 -5.25 7.06 14.12
CA HIS A 400 -4.97 7.37 12.72
C HIS A 400 -4.07 6.33 12.04
N ASP A 401 -3.48 5.39 12.78
CA ASP A 401 -2.65 4.29 12.25
C ASP A 401 -3.39 3.49 11.17
N ASP A 402 -4.72 3.40 11.31
CA ASP A 402 -5.59 2.72 10.37
C ASP A 402 -5.37 3.19 8.93
N VAL A 403 -5.29 4.51 8.71
CA VAL A 403 -5.09 5.13 7.38
C VAL A 403 -3.82 4.61 6.71
N PHE A 404 -2.76 4.43 7.49
CA PHE A 404 -1.45 4.00 7.00
C PHE A 404 -1.31 2.48 6.93
N CYS A 405 -2.09 1.73 7.70
CA CYS A 405 -2.15 0.28 7.64
C CYS A 405 -3.16 -0.22 6.60
N CYS A 406 -4.03 0.67 6.09
CA CYS A 406 -5.19 0.37 5.26
C CYS A 406 -6.18 -0.59 5.95
N ARG A 407 -6.14 -0.70 7.29
CA ARG A 407 -6.90 -1.67 8.09
C ARG A 407 -7.38 -1.06 9.39
N ALA A 408 -8.50 -1.55 9.89
CA ALA A 408 -9.11 -1.05 11.12
C ALA A 408 -8.30 -1.45 12.36
N LEU A 409 -8.23 -0.55 13.34
CA LEU A 409 -7.65 -0.80 14.66
C LEU A 409 -6.21 -1.30 14.55
N CYS A 410 -5.32 -0.58 13.87
CA CYS A 410 -3.90 -0.99 13.78
C CYS A 410 -2.97 -0.26 14.76
N GLY A 411 -3.49 0.72 15.50
CA GLY A 411 -2.77 1.43 16.56
C GLY A 411 -2.71 0.68 17.89
N ASP A 412 -2.50 1.43 18.97
CA ASP A 412 -2.30 0.95 20.34
C ASP A 412 -3.44 0.05 20.83
N ALA A 413 -4.68 0.52 20.67
CA ALA A 413 -5.89 -0.23 21.06
C ALA A 413 -5.98 -1.57 20.33
N GLY A 414 -5.62 -1.60 19.05
CA GLY A 414 -5.63 -2.78 18.22
C GLY A 414 -4.62 -3.85 18.62
N GLN A 415 -3.44 -3.40 19.06
CA GLN A 415 -2.36 -4.25 19.56
C GLN A 415 -2.72 -4.89 20.90
N HIS A 416 -3.41 -4.16 21.79
CA HIS A 416 -3.96 -4.74 23.00
C HIS A 416 -5.13 -5.69 22.69
N LEU A 417 -6.00 -5.34 21.73
CA LEU A 417 -7.16 -6.15 21.37
C LEU A 417 -6.71 -7.49 20.81
N GLN A 418 -5.62 -7.49 20.05
CA GLN A 418 -5.00 -8.73 19.57
C GLN A 418 -4.64 -9.69 20.72
N GLY A 419 -4.13 -9.18 21.84
CA GLY A 419 -3.88 -10.01 23.03
C GLY A 419 -5.14 -10.57 23.68
N VAL A 420 -6.26 -9.85 23.63
CA VAL A 420 -7.57 -10.35 24.09
C VAL A 420 -8.10 -11.43 23.15
N LEU A 421 -8.00 -11.22 21.84
CA LEU A 421 -8.41 -12.16 20.80
C LEU A 421 -7.64 -13.49 20.91
N GLU A 422 -6.31 -13.41 21.07
CA GLU A 422 -5.47 -14.57 21.36
C GLU A 422 -5.88 -15.28 22.66
N ALA A 423 -6.09 -14.52 23.74
CA ALA A 423 -6.45 -15.11 25.04
C ALA A 423 -7.82 -15.80 25.01
N MET A 424 -8.77 -15.33 24.20
CA MET A 424 -10.07 -15.97 24.01
C MET A 424 -10.07 -17.11 22.97
N GLY A 425 -8.91 -17.49 22.44
CA GLY A 425 -8.77 -18.60 21.49
C GLY A 425 -9.20 -18.27 20.06
N VAL A 426 -9.23 -16.98 19.68
CA VAL A 426 -9.57 -16.55 18.32
C VAL A 426 -8.40 -15.71 17.78
N ALA A 427 -7.29 -16.36 17.48
CA ALA A 427 -6.03 -15.71 17.10
C ALA A 427 -5.96 -15.30 15.61
N ARG A 428 -6.81 -15.87 14.74
CA ARG A 428 -6.84 -15.60 13.28
C ARG A 428 -8.27 -15.46 12.72
N ASP A 429 -9.21 -16.23 13.25
CA ASP A 429 -10.58 -16.40 12.75
C ASP A 429 -11.53 -15.33 13.30
N TYR A 430 -11.14 -14.05 13.20
CA TYR A 430 -11.97 -12.91 13.59
C TYR A 430 -12.16 -11.93 12.44
N LEU A 431 -13.17 -11.07 12.58
CA LEU A 431 -13.35 -9.88 11.76
C LEU A 431 -13.55 -8.69 12.67
N ILE A 432 -12.72 -7.66 12.52
CA ILE A 432 -12.93 -6.35 13.13
C ILE A 432 -13.49 -5.43 12.07
N VAL A 433 -14.57 -4.73 12.39
CA VAL A 433 -15.22 -3.72 11.55
C VAL A 433 -15.40 -2.43 12.32
N ARG A 434 -15.00 -1.30 11.73
CA ARG A 434 -15.25 0.02 12.29
C ARG A 434 -16.70 0.43 12.14
N VAL A 435 -17.19 1.14 13.15
CA VAL A 435 -18.56 1.68 13.15
C VAL A 435 -18.82 2.70 12.04
N LEU A 436 -17.79 3.47 11.66
CA LEU A 436 -17.87 4.49 10.62
C LEU A 436 -16.60 4.48 9.76
N PRO A 437 -16.74 4.65 8.43
CA PRO A 437 -15.63 4.71 7.47
C PRO A 437 -15.02 6.12 7.37
N ALA A 438 -14.95 6.84 8.49
CA ALA A 438 -14.53 8.23 8.49
C ALA A 438 -13.78 8.56 9.76
N ASP A 439 -13.07 9.69 9.73
CA ASP A 439 -12.28 10.15 10.85
C ASP A 439 -13.16 10.72 11.96
N THR A 440 -13.25 10.04 13.08
CA THR A 440 -14.03 10.47 14.24
C THR A 440 -13.14 10.99 15.38
N MET A 441 -11.82 11.01 15.21
CA MET A 441 -10.89 11.44 16.24
C MET A 441 -11.04 12.94 16.51
N GLY A 442 -11.16 13.28 17.80
CA GLY A 442 -11.36 14.67 18.25
C GLY A 442 -12.77 15.22 18.06
N GLN A 443 -13.75 14.39 17.67
CA GLN A 443 -15.14 14.82 17.53
C GLN A 443 -15.98 14.65 18.81
N THR A 444 -17.04 15.44 18.91
CA THR A 444 -17.97 15.34 20.03
C THR A 444 -18.85 14.10 19.91
N TRP A 445 -19.16 13.50 21.07
CA TRP A 445 -20.03 12.32 21.17
C TRP A 445 -21.37 12.47 20.44
N PRO A 446 -22.12 13.59 20.55
CA PRO A 446 -23.39 13.75 19.86
C PRO A 446 -23.25 13.72 18.32
N LYS A 447 -22.17 14.30 17.78
CA LYS A 447 -21.95 14.34 16.33
C LYS A 447 -21.72 12.93 15.77
N VAL A 448 -20.86 12.16 16.42
CA VAL A 448 -20.58 10.78 16.03
C VAL A 448 -21.81 9.88 16.20
N ARG A 449 -22.58 10.06 17.28
CA ARG A 449 -23.83 9.30 17.52
C ARG A 449 -24.83 9.47 16.39
N ARG A 450 -25.06 10.70 15.91
CA ARG A 450 -25.99 10.97 14.80
C ARG A 450 -25.61 10.20 13.54
N LEU A 451 -24.32 10.08 13.23
CA LEU A 451 -23.85 9.32 12.06
C LEU A 451 -24.01 7.80 12.24
N VAL A 452 -23.78 7.29 13.45
CA VAL A 452 -24.00 5.88 13.79
C VAL A 452 -25.49 5.51 13.78
N ASP A 453 -26.35 6.44 14.20
CA ASP A 453 -27.81 6.25 14.21
C ASP A 453 -28.45 6.52 12.84
N HIS A 454 -27.68 7.03 11.88
CA HIS A 454 -28.22 7.33 10.56
C HIS A 454 -28.82 6.06 9.93
N PRO A 455 -30.04 6.13 9.35
CA PRO A 455 -30.72 4.95 8.81
C PRO A 455 -29.87 4.16 7.80
N GLN A 456 -29.16 4.86 6.91
CA GLN A 456 -28.26 4.20 5.94
C GLN A 456 -27.08 3.49 6.61
N THR A 457 -26.45 4.09 7.63
CA THR A 457 -25.39 3.44 8.42
C THR A 457 -25.91 2.16 9.07
N ARG A 458 -27.10 2.21 9.65
CA ARG A 458 -27.74 1.04 10.29
C ARG A 458 -28.08 -0.04 9.28
N ALA A 459 -28.64 0.32 8.13
CA ALA A 459 -29.00 -0.61 7.06
C ALA A 459 -27.77 -1.34 6.49
N LEU A 460 -26.68 -0.61 6.21
CA LEU A 460 -25.44 -1.21 5.72
C LEU A 460 -24.86 -2.21 6.72
N HIS A 461 -24.79 -1.85 8.01
CA HIS A 461 -24.27 -2.75 9.04
C HIS A 461 -25.17 -3.96 9.30
N ALA A 462 -26.49 -3.79 9.22
CA ALA A 462 -27.43 -4.90 9.29
C ALA A 462 -27.24 -5.90 8.13
N GLU A 463 -27.09 -5.38 6.91
CA GLU A 463 -26.78 -6.22 5.74
C GLU A 463 -25.42 -6.92 5.88
N LEU A 464 -24.40 -6.20 6.36
CA LEU A 464 -23.08 -6.78 6.59
C LEU A 464 -23.15 -7.95 7.57
N LEU A 465 -23.85 -7.77 8.71
CA LEU A 465 -24.06 -8.83 9.69
C LEU A 465 -24.81 -10.02 9.08
N ALA A 466 -25.87 -9.77 8.30
CA ALA A 466 -26.65 -10.82 7.65
C ALA A 466 -25.78 -11.67 6.71
N ARG A 467 -24.98 -11.03 5.84
CA ARG A 467 -24.05 -11.73 4.93
C ARG A 467 -22.96 -12.49 5.67
N LEU A 468 -22.43 -11.93 6.75
CA LEU A 468 -21.41 -12.59 7.56
C LEU A 468 -21.97 -13.83 8.25
N ARG A 469 -23.16 -13.76 8.83
CA ARG A 469 -23.83 -14.93 9.45
C ARG A 469 -24.11 -16.03 8.44
N ALA A 470 -24.61 -15.68 7.26
CA ALA A 470 -24.87 -16.64 6.20
C ALA A 470 -23.60 -17.36 5.72
N ARG A 471 -22.47 -16.64 5.68
CA ARG A 471 -21.18 -17.17 5.23
C ARG A 471 -20.40 -17.89 6.33
N ASN A 472 -20.67 -17.60 7.60
CA ASN A 472 -19.90 -18.08 8.74
C ASN A 472 -20.82 -18.72 9.79
N PRO A 473 -21.25 -19.98 9.59
CA PRO A 473 -22.10 -20.68 10.56
C PRO A 473 -21.41 -20.88 11.93
N GLY A 474 -20.08 -20.80 11.99
CA GLY A 474 -19.30 -20.85 13.22
C GLY A 474 -19.15 -19.50 13.96
N LEU A 475 -19.75 -18.41 13.46
CA LEU A 475 -19.73 -17.12 14.17
C LEU A 475 -20.50 -17.26 15.48
N GLY A 476 -19.79 -17.20 16.61
CA GLY A 476 -20.36 -17.51 17.93
C GLY A 476 -20.46 -16.33 18.88
N VAL A 477 -19.78 -15.21 18.62
CA VAL A 477 -19.76 -14.07 19.55
C VAL A 477 -19.55 -12.74 18.84
N VAL A 478 -20.19 -11.69 19.37
CA VAL A 478 -19.97 -10.30 18.98
C VAL A 478 -19.25 -9.56 20.10
N VAL A 479 -18.23 -8.78 19.75
CA VAL A 479 -17.50 -7.91 20.66
C VAL A 479 -17.70 -6.46 20.25
N ALA A 480 -18.11 -5.60 21.17
CA ALA A 480 -18.30 -4.17 20.90
C ALA A 480 -17.22 -3.35 21.63
N VAL A 481 -16.26 -2.80 20.90
CA VAL A 481 -15.14 -2.01 21.44
C VAL A 481 -15.46 -0.52 21.31
N GLY A 482 -15.82 0.07 22.45
CA GLY A 482 -16.16 1.48 22.54
C GLY A 482 -17.67 1.74 22.55
N PRO A 483 -18.07 2.91 23.08
CA PRO A 483 -19.47 3.28 23.23
C PRO A 483 -20.25 3.46 21.91
N GLN A 484 -19.63 3.82 20.77
CA GLN A 484 -20.39 3.87 19.52
C GLN A 484 -20.61 2.49 18.94
N ALA A 485 -19.65 1.57 19.08
CA ALA A 485 -19.80 0.17 18.74
C ALA A 485 -20.91 -0.47 19.56
N ARG A 486 -20.95 -0.21 20.87
CA ARG A 486 -22.06 -0.63 21.73
C ARG A 486 -23.40 -0.09 21.20
N ARG A 487 -23.46 1.20 20.85
CA ARG A 487 -24.67 1.84 20.35
C ARG A 487 -25.12 1.26 19.00
N LEU A 488 -24.17 0.98 18.11
CA LEU A 488 -24.44 0.31 16.84
C LEU A 488 -25.01 -1.09 17.10
N VAL A 489 -24.29 -1.91 17.86
CA VAL A 489 -24.67 -3.31 18.14
C VAL A 489 -26.03 -3.42 18.81
N GLY A 490 -26.36 -2.52 19.74
CA GLY A 490 -27.68 -2.51 20.40
C GLY A 490 -28.88 -2.29 19.48
N GLY A 491 -28.66 -1.86 18.23
CA GLY A 491 -29.71 -1.74 17.21
C GLY A 491 -29.57 -2.72 16.05
N LEU A 492 -28.64 -3.68 16.12
CA LEU A 492 -28.46 -4.72 15.09
C LEU A 492 -29.14 -6.03 15.52
N PRO A 493 -29.61 -6.86 14.57
CA PRO A 493 -30.21 -8.15 14.86
C PRO A 493 -29.14 -9.21 15.20
N THR A 494 -28.47 -9.06 16.35
CA THR A 494 -27.37 -9.95 16.76
C THR A 494 -27.86 -11.30 17.28
N ALA A 495 -29.09 -11.42 17.77
CA ALA A 495 -29.60 -12.68 18.31
C ALA A 495 -29.46 -13.85 17.30
N PRO A 496 -29.01 -15.04 17.75
CA PRO A 496 -28.72 -15.43 19.14
C PRO A 496 -27.28 -15.14 19.62
N LEU A 497 -26.48 -14.37 18.87
CA LEU A 497 -25.08 -14.12 19.20
C LEU A 497 -24.95 -13.31 20.50
N PRO A 498 -24.24 -13.81 21.53
CA PRO A 498 -23.92 -13.03 22.71
C PRO A 498 -23.04 -11.82 22.34
N VAL A 499 -23.28 -10.71 23.03
CA VAL A 499 -22.53 -9.46 22.86
C VAL A 499 -21.71 -9.19 24.11
N VAL A 500 -20.39 -9.03 23.95
CA VAL A 500 -19.50 -8.60 25.04
C VAL A 500 -18.94 -7.22 24.74
N GLU A 501 -19.16 -6.29 25.67
CA GLU A 501 -18.70 -4.90 25.55
C GLU A 501 -17.31 -4.71 26.15
N LEU A 502 -16.46 -4.02 25.41
CA LEU A 502 -15.14 -3.56 25.82
C LEU A 502 -15.13 -2.03 25.82
N ARG A 503 -14.62 -1.43 26.87
CA ARG A 503 -14.38 0.02 26.92
C ARG A 503 -13.39 0.45 25.85
N ALA A 504 -13.61 1.63 25.26
CA ALA A 504 -12.62 2.27 24.39
C ALA A 504 -11.26 2.38 25.08
N TRP A 505 -10.17 1.99 24.40
CA TRP A 505 -8.85 1.81 25.02
C TRP A 505 -8.29 3.12 25.58
N ARG A 506 -8.54 4.23 24.89
CA ARG A 506 -8.14 5.59 25.31
C ARG A 506 -8.83 6.07 26.59
N ARG A 507 -9.85 5.35 27.10
CA ARG A 507 -10.55 5.74 28.32
C ARG A 507 -9.91 5.12 29.56
N ALA A 508 -9.89 5.89 30.64
CA ALA A 508 -9.43 5.42 31.94
C ALA A 508 -10.11 4.10 32.35
N GLY A 509 -9.33 3.17 32.89
CA GLY A 509 -9.80 1.86 33.34
C GLY A 509 -10.05 0.81 32.25
N ALA A 510 -9.72 1.07 30.98
CA ALA A 510 -9.93 0.11 29.88
C ALA A 510 -9.27 -1.25 30.13
N ARG A 511 -8.03 -1.29 30.62
CA ARG A 511 -7.34 -2.56 30.95
C ARG A 511 -8.10 -3.44 31.94
N ALA A 512 -8.61 -2.85 33.03
CA ALA A 512 -9.39 -3.59 34.02
C ALA A 512 -10.74 -4.04 33.44
N ASP A 513 -11.34 -3.22 32.58
CA ASP A 513 -12.57 -3.55 31.88
C ASP A 513 -12.44 -4.73 30.92
N TRP A 514 -11.37 -4.75 30.13
CA TRP A 514 -11.10 -5.82 29.17
C TRP A 514 -10.79 -7.15 29.87
N ARG A 515 -10.12 -7.12 31.02
CA ARG A 515 -9.95 -8.33 31.86
C ARG A 515 -11.29 -8.89 32.33
N ARG A 516 -12.22 -8.04 32.81
CA ARG A 516 -13.58 -8.48 33.15
C ARG A 516 -14.36 -8.97 31.94
N ALA A 517 -14.15 -8.37 30.78
CA ALA A 517 -14.76 -8.84 29.53
C ALA A 517 -14.29 -10.25 29.17
N LEU A 518 -13.00 -10.55 29.35
CA LEU A 518 -12.44 -11.87 29.11
C LEU A 518 -13.03 -12.94 30.05
N GLU A 519 -13.29 -12.59 31.31
CA GLU A 519 -14.02 -13.47 32.24
C GLU A 519 -15.47 -13.75 31.79
N ARG A 520 -16.17 -12.74 31.24
CA ARG A 520 -17.50 -12.96 30.63
C ARG A 520 -17.42 -13.86 29.39
N LEU A 521 -16.40 -13.66 28.54
CA LEU A 521 -16.16 -14.50 27.36
C LEU A 521 -15.88 -15.95 27.74
N ARG A 522 -15.20 -16.21 28.87
CA ARG A 522 -14.96 -17.57 29.39
C ARG A 522 -16.25 -18.34 29.66
N GLY A 523 -17.31 -17.64 30.06
CA GLY A 523 -18.62 -18.24 30.33
C GLY A 523 -19.49 -18.51 29.09
N LEU A 524 -19.03 -18.16 27.89
CA LEU A 524 -19.78 -18.34 26.65
C LEU A 524 -19.32 -19.61 25.91
N SER A 525 -20.23 -20.20 25.14
CA SER A 525 -19.91 -21.28 24.21
C SER A 525 -19.79 -20.74 22.78
N TYR A 526 -18.60 -20.84 22.21
CA TYR A 526 -18.31 -20.53 20.80
C TYR A 526 -17.10 -21.35 20.35
N THR A 527 -16.96 -21.53 19.03
CA THR A 527 -15.80 -22.23 18.47
C THR A 527 -14.55 -21.35 18.50
N THR A 528 -13.39 -21.95 18.78
CA THR A 528 -12.08 -21.29 18.80
C THR A 528 -11.18 -21.81 17.68
N ASP A 529 -10.14 -21.07 17.31
CA ASP A 529 -9.09 -21.49 16.36
C ASP A 529 -7.77 -21.87 17.02
N SER A 530 -7.66 -21.60 18.31
CA SER A 530 -6.60 -22.02 19.20
C SER A 530 -7.18 -22.37 20.58
N GLU A 531 -6.34 -22.92 21.44
CA GLU A 531 -6.71 -23.20 22.83
C GLU A 531 -6.84 -21.88 23.61
N PRO A 532 -8.03 -21.55 24.15
CA PRO A 532 -8.24 -20.31 24.87
C PRO A 532 -7.61 -20.37 26.27
N THR A 533 -6.86 -19.32 26.65
CA THR A 533 -6.27 -19.20 27.99
C THR A 533 -7.14 -18.39 28.93
N PHE A 534 -7.94 -17.47 28.39
CA PHE A 534 -8.67 -16.42 29.10
C PHE A 534 -7.81 -15.63 30.09
N VAL A 535 -6.50 -15.54 29.82
CA VAL A 535 -5.54 -14.77 30.61
C VAL A 535 -4.81 -13.81 29.68
N TRP A 536 -4.98 -12.51 29.94
CA TRP A 536 -4.30 -11.44 29.20
C TRP A 536 -3.52 -10.54 30.16
N ASP A 537 -2.22 -10.42 29.88
CA ASP A 537 -1.26 -9.69 30.71
C ASP A 537 -1.44 -8.16 30.63
N GLY A 538 -2.17 -7.65 29.64
CA GLY A 538 -2.35 -6.23 29.42
C GLY A 538 -1.32 -5.60 28.48
N ARG A 539 -0.40 -6.39 27.91
CA ARG A 539 0.67 -5.90 27.02
C ARG A 539 0.19 -5.83 25.58
N ARG A 540 0.92 -5.09 24.76
CA ARG A 540 0.72 -5.04 23.31
C ARG A 540 1.11 -6.38 22.68
N ARG A 541 0.34 -6.78 21.66
CA ARG A 541 0.74 -7.81 20.70
C ARG A 541 0.98 -7.17 19.34
N GLN A 542 1.88 -7.77 18.57
CA GLN A 542 2.08 -7.41 17.17
C GLN A 542 0.78 -7.66 16.40
N ILE A 543 0.32 -6.70 15.59
CA ILE A 543 -0.75 -7.01 14.63
C ILE A 543 -0.23 -8.10 13.69
N PRO A 544 -0.93 -9.23 13.54
CA PRO A 544 -0.42 -10.32 12.72
C PRO A 544 -0.20 -9.89 11.27
N ARG A 545 0.83 -10.44 10.61
CA ARG A 545 1.16 -10.04 9.23
C ARG A 545 0.03 -10.34 8.26
N PHE A 546 -0.63 -11.47 8.49
CA PHE A 546 -1.79 -11.90 7.73
C PHE A 546 -3.02 -10.97 7.85
N ASP A 547 -2.99 -9.96 8.71
CA ASP A 547 -4.04 -8.93 8.85
C ASP A 547 -3.70 -7.62 8.13
N LEU A 548 -2.47 -7.47 7.62
CA LEU A 548 -2.00 -6.27 6.95
C LEU A 548 -1.78 -6.51 5.46
N PRO A 549 -1.96 -5.51 4.59
CA PRO A 549 -1.74 -5.68 3.16
C PRO A 549 -0.30 -6.08 2.81
N TYR A 550 -0.15 -6.75 1.66
CA TYR A 550 1.17 -7.05 1.10
C TYR A 550 2.03 -5.78 0.95
N GLY A 551 3.28 -5.86 1.41
CA GLY A 551 4.23 -4.75 1.42
C GLY A 551 4.29 -3.99 2.75
N SER A 552 3.42 -4.29 3.71
CA SER A 552 3.49 -3.71 5.05
C SER A 552 4.76 -4.14 5.79
N VAL A 553 5.60 -3.19 6.16
CA VAL A 553 6.81 -3.41 6.97
C VAL A 553 6.48 -3.97 8.37
N ARG A 554 7.36 -4.80 8.93
CA ARG A 554 7.11 -5.50 10.21
C ARG A 554 6.86 -4.57 11.40
N TRP A 555 7.51 -3.40 11.47
CA TRP A 555 7.26 -2.43 12.53
C TRP A 555 5.86 -1.78 12.44
N ARG A 556 5.21 -1.82 11.27
CA ARG A 556 3.84 -1.29 11.11
C ARG A 556 2.87 -2.20 11.84
N GLY A 557 2.03 -1.63 12.71
CA GLY A 557 1.16 -2.40 13.61
C GLY A 557 1.87 -2.91 14.88
N THR A 558 2.95 -2.26 15.32
CA THR A 558 3.63 -2.51 16.60
C THR A 558 3.91 -1.19 17.33
N SER A 559 4.45 -1.26 18.54
CA SER A 559 5.00 -0.10 19.26
C SER A 559 3.98 0.98 19.67
N GLY A 560 2.68 0.65 19.68
CA GLY A 560 1.59 1.60 19.95
C GLY A 560 1.20 2.47 18.72
N ASP A 561 0.56 3.61 18.96
CA ASP A 561 0.18 4.55 17.88
C ASP A 561 1.41 5.16 17.21
N ARG A 562 1.49 5.10 15.88
CA ARG A 562 2.57 5.66 15.03
C ARG A 562 2.11 6.80 14.15
N ALA A 563 0.81 6.94 13.94
CA ALA A 563 0.25 8.03 13.18
C ALA A 563 -0.14 9.19 14.10
N VAL A 564 0.19 10.41 13.66
CA VAL A 564 -0.08 11.63 14.41
C VAL A 564 -0.71 12.66 13.48
N ARG A 565 -1.79 13.27 13.94
CA ARG A 565 -2.35 14.48 13.32
C ARG A 565 -1.71 15.72 13.95
N PRO A 566 -1.20 16.68 13.17
CA PRO A 566 -0.66 17.90 13.73
C PRO A 566 -1.76 18.85 14.21
N VAL A 567 -1.33 19.83 15.01
CA VAL A 567 -2.06 21.05 15.30
C VAL A 567 -1.65 22.11 14.27
N GLN A 568 -2.63 22.84 13.75
CA GLN A 568 -2.48 23.97 12.85
C GLN A 568 -3.32 25.12 13.43
N ASP A 569 -2.68 26.26 13.67
CA ASP A 569 -3.34 27.48 14.20
C ASP A 569 -4.14 27.26 15.51
N GLY A 570 -3.62 26.37 16.37
CA GLY A 570 -4.22 26.04 17.67
C GLY A 570 -5.22 24.88 17.64
N ASP A 571 -5.68 24.47 16.46
CA ASP A 571 -6.66 23.40 16.28
C ASP A 571 -6.08 22.16 15.60
N SER A 572 -6.75 21.02 15.76
CA SER A 572 -6.35 19.78 15.10
C SER A 572 -6.51 19.89 13.58
N SER A 573 -5.43 19.77 12.80
CA SER A 573 -5.50 19.99 11.36
C SER A 573 -6.24 18.86 10.65
N PRO A 574 -7.27 19.16 9.84
CA PRO A 574 -8.00 18.15 9.07
C PRO A 574 -7.18 17.63 7.87
N HIS A 575 -6.16 18.39 7.43
CA HIS A 575 -5.50 18.23 6.15
C HIS A 575 -4.19 17.43 6.21
N TYR A 576 -3.73 17.03 7.40
CA TYR A 576 -2.42 16.42 7.56
C TYR A 576 -2.45 15.22 8.49
N LEU A 577 -1.71 14.18 8.11
CA LEU A 577 -1.40 13.03 8.95
C LEU A 577 0.06 12.67 8.75
N LYS A 578 0.78 12.30 9.80
CA LYS A 578 2.17 11.87 9.70
C LYS A 578 2.35 10.51 10.35
N LEU A 579 2.97 9.59 9.61
CA LEU A 579 3.37 8.28 10.10
C LEU A 579 4.84 8.31 10.50
N PHE A 580 5.15 7.80 11.69
CA PHE A 580 6.52 7.67 12.18
C PHE A 580 6.94 6.20 12.30
N MET A 581 8.13 5.90 11.79
CA MET A 581 8.84 4.67 12.16
C MET A 581 9.22 4.71 13.67
N PRO A 582 9.13 3.60 14.42
CA PRO A 582 9.60 3.56 15.80
C PRO A 582 11.08 3.93 15.92
N ARG A 583 11.44 4.65 16.99
CA ARG A 583 12.82 5.12 17.20
C ARG A 583 13.82 3.96 17.29
N TRP A 584 13.46 2.87 17.98
CA TRP A 584 14.33 1.70 18.11
C TRP A 584 14.67 1.10 16.74
N ALA A 585 13.68 0.98 15.85
CA ALA A 585 13.87 0.40 14.52
C ALA A 585 14.71 1.32 13.63
N TRP A 586 14.50 2.64 13.75
CA TRP A 586 15.26 3.66 13.04
C TRP A 586 16.75 3.65 13.39
N LEU A 587 17.09 3.35 14.64
CA LEU A 587 18.47 3.31 15.14
C LEU A 587 19.24 2.03 14.75
N LEU A 588 18.59 1.07 14.08
CA LEU A 588 19.26 -0.17 13.68
C LEU A 588 20.27 0.08 12.57
N GLY A 589 21.48 -0.45 12.75
CA GLY A 589 22.47 -0.53 11.68
C GLY A 589 22.06 -1.51 10.57
N PRO A 590 22.79 -1.53 9.43
CA PRO A 590 22.64 -2.57 8.43
C PRO A 590 22.99 -3.94 9.02
N GLU A 591 22.27 -4.99 8.60
CA GLU A 591 22.66 -6.35 8.94
C GLU A 591 24.02 -6.71 8.31
N PRO A 592 24.78 -7.64 8.91
CA PRO A 592 25.98 -8.18 8.28
C PRO A 592 25.66 -8.80 6.91
N LEU A 593 26.59 -8.67 5.97
CA LEU A 593 26.51 -9.34 4.69
C LEU A 593 26.61 -10.86 4.87
N SER A 594 25.84 -11.63 4.12
CA SER A 594 26.02 -13.08 3.97
C SER A 594 27.36 -13.41 3.28
N ALA A 595 27.79 -14.67 3.33
CA ALA A 595 29.01 -15.10 2.64
C ALA A 595 28.97 -14.80 1.14
N SER A 596 27.86 -15.11 0.47
CA SER A 596 27.67 -14.82 -0.95
C SER A 596 27.65 -13.34 -1.28
N GLU A 597 27.11 -12.50 -0.39
CA GLU A 597 27.12 -11.05 -0.59
C GLU A 597 28.52 -10.46 -0.37
N ARG A 598 29.31 -10.99 0.57
CA ARG A 598 30.71 -10.59 0.73
C ARG A 598 31.55 -10.94 -0.49
N SER A 599 31.39 -12.14 -1.04
CA SER A 599 32.07 -12.54 -2.29
C SER A 599 31.70 -11.60 -3.43
N ALA A 600 30.42 -11.27 -3.59
CA ALA A 600 29.99 -10.32 -4.61
C ALA A 600 30.58 -8.92 -4.40
N VAL A 601 30.69 -8.43 -3.16
CA VAL A 601 31.34 -7.13 -2.89
C VAL A 601 32.79 -7.12 -3.36
N VAL A 602 33.53 -8.22 -3.20
CA VAL A 602 34.91 -8.35 -3.69
C VAL A 602 34.99 -8.41 -5.22
N GLU A 603 33.95 -8.87 -5.91
CA GLU A 603 33.91 -8.86 -7.38
C GLU A 603 33.53 -7.49 -7.94
N LEU A 604 32.83 -6.65 -7.16
CA LEU A 604 32.32 -5.34 -7.57
C LEU A 604 33.33 -4.19 -7.40
N GLY A 605 34.45 -4.42 -6.70
CA GLY A 605 35.49 -3.44 -6.39
C GLY A 605 36.86 -4.07 -6.40
#